data_AF-A0A316YIM0-F1
#
_entry.id   AF-A0A316YIM0-F1
#
_cell.length_a   1.000
_cell.length_b   1.000
_cell.length_c   1.000
_cell.angle_alpha   90.00
_cell.angle_beta   90.00
_cell.angle_gamma   90.00
#
_symmetry.space_group_name_H-M   'P 1'
#
loop_
_entity.id
_entity.type
_entity.pdbx_description
1 polymer ?
#
loop_
_entity_poly.entity_id
_entity_poly.type
_entity_poly.pdbx_seq_one_letter_code
_entity_poly.pdbx_strand_id
1 'polypeptide(L)'
;MPPQLAGGDDIGGKLGRSAGTLRVEYRAHILDDCKATPVNLTQHWGFNLSASSKQKQDKSNKIDDHTIRLIAYPGEDSPGIRRLETDGRGLPTGKLADIAAGDAHDLAEAGEHGLGRRVGARMPDGGFDHFYVWGFPTFTPPPPGAHPSMMTNTQGPDLTRCILHAPDTHLSLVFRTNQAGVQFYSANGQPPSPAPASQSGGRRKTLHSAAAAAATSSAEETGSTGAGADEEGNAERSAAFLEFGMPHATFLHKELIDALQGHDTVLGPMENYSNWVEVELWKGS
;
A
#
# COMPACT_ATOMS: atom_id res chain seq x y z
N MET A 1 -20.98 0.40 2.63
CA MET A 1 -21.33 -0.95 2.13
C MET A 1 -20.06 -1.78 2.13
N PRO A 2 -20.12 -3.09 2.41
CA PRO A 2 -18.96 -3.96 2.27
C PRO A 2 -18.34 -3.85 0.87
N PRO A 3 -17.00 -3.90 0.72
CA PRO A 3 -16.38 -3.97 -0.60
C PRO A 3 -16.84 -5.24 -1.31
N GLN A 4 -17.33 -5.07 -2.54
CA GLN A 4 -17.67 -6.15 -3.46
C GLN A 4 -16.66 -6.08 -4.58
N LEU A 5 -15.68 -6.99 -4.56
CA LEU A 5 -14.70 -7.04 -5.63
C LEU A 5 -15.43 -7.39 -6.94
N ALA A 6 -15.03 -6.73 -8.01
CA ALA A 6 -15.53 -7.04 -9.34
C ALA A 6 -15.24 -8.51 -9.67
N GLY A 7 -16.31 -9.28 -9.96
CA GLY A 7 -16.27 -10.74 -10.03
C GLY A 7 -17.20 -11.45 -9.04
N GLY A 8 -17.84 -10.73 -8.11
CA GLY A 8 -18.84 -11.29 -7.19
C GLY A 8 -18.24 -11.88 -5.90
N ASP A 9 -16.93 -11.70 -5.68
CA ASP A 9 -16.28 -12.01 -4.41
C ASP A 9 -16.75 -11.01 -3.34
N ASP A 10 -17.77 -11.41 -2.57
CA ASP A 10 -18.13 -10.73 -1.33
C ASP A 10 -17.06 -11.01 -0.27
N ILE A 11 -16.04 -10.16 -0.24
CA ILE A 11 -15.04 -10.14 0.83
C ILE A 11 -15.60 -9.46 2.09
N GLY A 12 -16.68 -8.69 1.98
CA GLY A 12 -17.30 -7.97 3.08
C GLY A 12 -17.75 -8.84 4.24
N GLY A 13 -18.41 -9.96 3.94
CA GLY A 13 -18.78 -10.97 4.94
C GLY A 13 -17.58 -11.57 5.69
N LYS A 14 -16.39 -11.50 5.09
CA LYS A 14 -15.14 -12.10 5.62
C LYS A 14 -14.26 -11.09 6.36
N LEU A 15 -14.38 -9.81 6.03
CA LEU A 15 -13.64 -8.71 6.69
C LEU A 15 -14.21 -8.38 8.09
N GLY A 16 -15.46 -8.76 8.36
CA GLY A 16 -16.12 -8.49 9.63
C GLY A 16 -16.73 -7.09 9.69
N ARG A 17 -16.47 -6.34 10.78
CA ARG A 17 -17.06 -5.01 11.00
C ARG A 17 -16.06 -3.91 10.69
N SER A 18 -16.49 -2.91 9.93
CA SER A 18 -15.72 -1.68 9.74
C SER A 18 -15.54 -0.95 11.07
N ALA A 19 -14.31 -0.56 11.37
CA ALA A 19 -13.91 0.22 12.53
C ALA A 19 -13.70 1.71 12.20
N GLY A 20 -13.80 2.08 10.92
CA GLY A 20 -13.69 3.45 10.45
C GLY A 20 -12.82 3.60 9.20
N THR A 21 -12.90 4.78 8.62
CA THR A 21 -12.24 5.13 7.36
C THR A 21 -11.42 6.40 7.51
N LEU A 22 -10.23 6.42 6.93
CA LEU A 22 -9.39 7.61 6.78
C LEU A 22 -9.16 7.86 5.29
N ARG A 23 -9.40 9.09 4.83
CA ARG A 23 -9.13 9.52 3.45
C ARG A 23 -8.14 10.67 3.45
N VAL A 24 -7.13 10.56 2.59
CA VAL A 24 -6.13 11.61 2.33
C VAL A 24 -6.32 12.06 0.89
N GLU A 25 -6.47 13.38 0.69
CA GLU A 25 -6.52 13.99 -0.63
C GLU A 25 -5.28 14.85 -0.84
N TYR A 26 -4.63 14.65 -1.98
CA TYR A 26 -3.47 15.39 -2.42
C TYR A 26 -3.90 16.32 -3.54
N ARG A 27 -3.70 17.63 -3.33
CA ARG A 27 -4.03 18.65 -4.32
C ARG A 27 -2.85 19.60 -4.51
N ALA A 28 -2.51 19.88 -5.76
CA ALA A 28 -1.48 20.86 -6.09
C ALA A 28 -1.84 21.59 -7.38
N HIS A 29 -1.45 22.86 -7.46
CA HIS A 29 -1.51 23.68 -8.66
C HIS A 29 -0.33 24.65 -8.64
N ILE A 30 0.10 25.12 -9.80
CA ILE A 30 1.19 26.10 -9.93
C ILE A 30 0.64 27.50 -9.66
N LEU A 31 1.32 28.28 -8.81
CA LEU A 31 0.96 29.66 -8.47
C LEU A 31 1.81 30.72 -9.20
N ASP A 32 3.08 30.41 -9.50
CA ASP A 32 4.06 31.35 -10.06
C ASP A 32 4.38 31.04 -11.53
N ASP A 33 5.35 31.76 -12.13
CA ASP A 33 5.80 31.60 -13.53
C ASP A 33 6.51 30.25 -13.84
N CYS A 34 6.25 29.20 -13.06
CA CYS A 34 6.72 27.85 -13.36
C CYS A 34 5.94 27.29 -14.56
N LYS A 35 6.65 26.93 -15.62
CA LYS A 35 6.03 26.36 -16.83
C LYS A 35 5.53 24.94 -16.64
N ALA A 36 6.20 24.16 -15.81
CA ALA A 36 5.83 22.79 -15.48
C ALA A 36 6.70 22.28 -14.33
N THR A 37 6.17 21.39 -13.50
CA THR A 37 6.94 20.72 -12.45
C THR A 37 6.52 19.26 -12.34
N PRO A 38 7.45 18.31 -12.13
CA PRO A 38 7.06 16.96 -11.78
C PRO A 38 6.39 16.95 -10.40
N VAL A 39 5.29 16.21 -10.27
CA VAL A 39 4.59 16.01 -9.00
C VAL A 39 4.07 14.57 -8.90
N ASN A 40 4.37 13.92 -7.79
CA ASN A 40 3.85 12.60 -7.43
C ASN A 40 3.83 12.51 -5.91
N LEU A 41 2.65 12.63 -5.31
CA LEU A 41 2.48 12.73 -3.86
C LEU A 41 1.95 11.41 -3.31
N THR A 42 2.49 11.00 -2.16
CA THR A 42 2.11 9.78 -1.45
C THR A 42 2.15 9.98 0.08
N GLN A 43 1.70 8.97 0.84
CA GLN A 43 1.96 8.88 2.28
C GLN A 43 2.86 7.66 2.55
N HIS A 44 3.95 7.89 3.27
CA HIS A 44 4.93 6.85 3.60
C HIS A 44 4.60 6.18 4.96
N TRP A 45 3.46 5.46 5.01
CA TRP A 45 2.99 4.79 6.22
C TRP A 45 3.43 3.34 6.30
N GLY A 46 4.01 2.96 7.44
CA GLY A 46 4.33 1.58 7.78
C GLY A 46 3.25 0.94 8.64
N PHE A 47 2.69 -0.18 8.19
CA PHE A 47 1.62 -0.90 8.86
C PHE A 47 2.10 -2.20 9.49
N ASN A 48 1.74 -2.40 10.76
CA ASN A 48 1.85 -3.69 11.42
C ASN A 48 0.59 -3.94 12.25
N LEU A 49 -0.32 -4.72 11.66
CA LEU A 49 -1.62 -5.06 12.24
C LEU A 49 -1.54 -6.05 13.41
N SER A 50 -0.36 -6.60 13.70
CA SER A 50 -0.10 -7.47 14.84
C SER A 50 0.68 -6.76 15.96
N ALA A 51 1.00 -5.47 15.81
CA ALA A 51 1.84 -4.74 16.77
C ALA A 51 1.28 -4.69 18.20
N SER A 52 -0.05 -4.81 18.35
CA SER A 52 -0.74 -4.85 19.64
C SER A 52 -1.11 -6.28 20.08
N SER A 53 -0.73 -7.30 19.31
CA SER A 53 -1.03 -8.71 19.59
C SER A 53 -0.17 -9.23 20.72
N LYS A 54 -0.80 -9.65 21.84
CA LYS A 54 -0.09 -10.27 22.97
C LYS A 54 0.65 -11.55 22.58
N GLN A 55 0.17 -12.27 21.57
CA GLN A 55 0.79 -13.51 21.09
C GLN A 55 2.10 -13.28 20.32
N LYS A 56 2.28 -12.08 19.73
CA LYS A 56 3.49 -11.71 18.97
C LYS A 56 4.46 -10.81 19.75
N GLN A 57 4.15 -10.42 20.98
CA GLN A 57 5.12 -9.69 21.82
C GLN A 57 6.34 -10.56 22.18
N ASP A 58 6.19 -11.89 22.20
CA ASP A 58 7.25 -12.84 22.54
C ASP A 58 7.98 -13.42 21.31
N LYS A 59 7.57 -13.04 20.09
CA LYS A 59 8.13 -13.49 18.81
C LYS A 59 8.56 -12.28 17.99
N SER A 60 9.46 -12.45 17.03
CA SER A 60 9.87 -11.35 16.15
C SER A 60 8.63 -10.66 15.58
N ASN A 61 8.42 -9.36 15.86
CA ASN A 61 7.25 -8.56 15.47
C ASN A 61 7.24 -8.25 13.96
N LYS A 62 7.45 -9.29 13.15
CA LYS A 62 7.57 -9.22 11.70
C LYS A 62 6.21 -9.39 11.05
N ILE A 63 6.07 -8.79 9.86
CA ILE A 63 4.88 -8.85 9.02
C ILE A 63 4.81 -10.12 8.15
N ASP A 64 5.74 -11.07 8.29
CA ASP A 64 5.83 -12.25 7.42
C ASP A 64 4.53 -13.09 7.39
N ASP A 65 3.73 -13.06 8.47
CA ASP A 65 2.44 -13.75 8.54
C ASP A 65 1.25 -12.92 8.06
N HIS A 66 1.43 -11.63 7.81
CA HIS A 66 0.40 -10.81 7.21
C HIS A 66 0.15 -11.31 5.79
N THR A 67 -1.07 -11.11 5.30
CA THR A 67 -1.45 -11.39 3.92
C THR A 67 -1.64 -10.08 3.18
N ILE A 68 -1.27 -10.06 1.91
CA ILE A 68 -1.45 -8.90 1.03
C ILE A 68 -2.07 -9.35 -0.29
N ARG A 69 -3.02 -8.55 -0.79
CA ARG A 69 -3.64 -8.70 -2.11
C ARG A 69 -3.65 -7.37 -2.84
N LEU A 70 -3.04 -7.33 -4.02
CA LEU A 70 -3.19 -6.25 -4.99
C LEU A 70 -4.32 -6.59 -5.96
N ILE A 71 -5.12 -5.60 -6.33
CA ILE A 71 -6.32 -5.81 -7.14
C ILE A 71 -6.25 -4.86 -8.34
N ALA A 72 -6.27 -5.43 -9.54
CA ALA A 72 -6.33 -4.66 -10.78
C ALA A 72 -7.76 -4.14 -11.02
N TYR A 73 -7.90 -3.18 -11.92
CA TYR A 73 -9.22 -2.84 -12.45
C TYR A 73 -9.84 -4.07 -13.15
N PRO A 74 -11.16 -4.30 -13.06
CA PRO A 74 -11.82 -5.38 -13.79
C PRO A 74 -11.93 -5.10 -15.28
N GLY A 75 -12.17 -6.15 -16.08
CA GLY A 75 -12.44 -6.05 -17.52
C GLY A 75 -11.41 -6.80 -18.35
N GLU A 76 -11.83 -7.27 -19.52
CA GLU A 76 -11.00 -8.07 -20.43
C GLU A 76 -9.78 -7.29 -20.95
N ASP A 77 -9.89 -5.96 -21.05
CA ASP A 77 -8.80 -5.07 -21.47
C ASP A 77 -7.88 -4.64 -20.31
N SER A 78 -8.12 -5.13 -19.08
CA SER A 78 -7.27 -4.82 -17.95
C SER A 78 -5.90 -5.48 -18.11
N PRO A 79 -4.78 -4.73 -18.06
CA PRO A 79 -3.44 -5.31 -18.18
C PRO A 79 -3.02 -6.11 -16.93
N GLY A 80 -3.90 -6.29 -15.95
CA GLY A 80 -3.58 -6.91 -14.67
C GLY A 80 -2.63 -6.07 -13.82
N ILE A 81 -1.98 -6.71 -12.84
CA ILE A 81 -0.90 -6.09 -12.05
C ILE A 81 0.42 -6.36 -12.75
N ARG A 82 1.19 -5.30 -13.02
CA ARG A 82 2.55 -5.36 -13.57
C ARG A 82 3.54 -4.75 -12.58
N ARG A 83 4.83 -5.08 -12.72
CA ARG A 83 5.90 -4.55 -11.86
C ARG A 83 6.75 -3.54 -12.63
N LEU A 84 7.09 -2.41 -12.01
CA LEU A 84 8.08 -1.49 -12.58
C LEU A 84 9.46 -2.14 -12.56
N GLU A 85 10.11 -2.22 -13.72
CA GLU A 85 11.48 -2.69 -13.80
C GLU A 85 12.47 -1.63 -13.34
N THR A 86 13.49 -2.06 -12.61
CA THR A 86 14.60 -1.23 -12.16
C THR A 86 15.94 -1.78 -12.65
N ASP A 87 16.92 -0.89 -12.83
CA ASP A 87 18.30 -1.27 -13.10
C ASP A 87 19.04 -1.69 -11.82
N GLY A 88 20.31 -2.11 -11.94
CA GLY A 88 21.13 -2.52 -10.79
C GLY A 88 21.41 -1.44 -9.75
N ARG A 89 20.98 -0.18 -9.98
CA ARG A 89 21.06 0.94 -9.02
C ARG A 89 19.71 1.25 -8.39
N GLY A 90 18.66 0.48 -8.70
CA GLY A 90 17.30 0.73 -8.26
C GLY A 90 16.60 1.87 -9.01
N LEU A 91 17.14 2.32 -10.16
CA LEU A 91 16.50 3.35 -10.97
C LEU A 91 15.51 2.71 -11.96
N PRO A 92 14.33 3.30 -12.20
CA PRO A 92 13.37 2.80 -13.18
C PRO A 92 13.97 2.71 -14.59
N THR A 93 13.67 1.63 -15.30
CA THR A 93 14.07 1.48 -16.72
C THR A 93 13.05 2.09 -17.67
N GLY A 94 11.85 2.40 -17.18
CA GLY A 94 10.69 2.81 -17.97
C GLY A 94 9.82 1.65 -18.47
N LYS A 95 10.19 0.40 -18.17
CA LYS A 95 9.46 -0.80 -18.58
C LYS A 95 8.63 -1.38 -17.45
N LEU A 96 7.55 -2.06 -17.84
CA LEU A 96 6.70 -2.83 -16.94
C LEU A 96 6.86 -4.32 -17.26
N ALA A 97 7.19 -5.11 -16.25
CA ALA A 97 7.26 -6.55 -16.34
C ALA A 97 5.91 -7.17 -15.97
N ASP A 98 5.48 -8.15 -16.77
CA ASP A 98 4.36 -9.01 -16.41
C ASP A 98 4.74 -9.90 -15.23
N ILE A 99 3.73 -10.22 -14.41
CA ILE A 99 3.90 -11.04 -13.21
C ILE A 99 3.24 -12.38 -13.48
N ALA A 100 4.04 -13.45 -13.49
CA ALA A 100 3.53 -14.79 -13.68
C ALA A 100 2.81 -15.29 -12.41
N ALA A 101 1.77 -16.10 -12.58
CA ALA A 101 1.07 -16.71 -11.46
C ALA A 101 2.03 -17.56 -10.60
N GLY A 102 1.99 -17.36 -9.28
CA GLY A 102 2.86 -18.05 -8.33
C GLY A 102 4.28 -17.45 -8.19
N ASP A 103 4.63 -16.42 -8.96
CA ASP A 103 5.89 -15.69 -8.80
C ASP A 103 6.02 -15.04 -7.41
N ALA A 104 7.24 -14.69 -7.01
CA ALA A 104 7.50 -13.92 -5.79
C ALA A 104 6.75 -12.57 -5.79
N HIS A 105 6.56 -11.97 -6.96
CA HIS A 105 5.84 -10.72 -7.16
C HIS A 105 4.34 -10.90 -7.41
N ASP A 106 3.81 -12.12 -7.49
CA ASP A 106 2.38 -12.37 -7.63
C ASP A 106 1.65 -12.04 -6.33
N LEU A 107 1.40 -10.76 -6.12
CA LEU A 107 0.59 -10.25 -5.01
C LEU A 107 -0.89 -10.12 -5.41
N ALA A 108 -1.26 -10.50 -6.63
CA ALA A 108 -2.65 -10.50 -7.08
C ALA A 108 -3.41 -11.76 -6.63
N GLU A 109 -2.67 -12.82 -6.29
CA GLU A 109 -3.20 -14.07 -5.74
C GLU A 109 -4.24 -13.81 -4.64
N ALA A 110 -5.46 -14.31 -4.85
CA ALA A 110 -6.56 -14.12 -3.90
C ALA A 110 -6.29 -14.79 -2.55
N GLY A 111 -5.52 -15.87 -2.54
CA GLY A 111 -5.17 -16.62 -1.34
C GLY A 111 -6.37 -17.14 -0.56
N GLU A 112 -6.16 -17.44 0.72
CA GLU A 112 -7.21 -17.92 1.61
C GLU A 112 -8.25 -16.82 1.83
N HIS A 113 -9.53 -17.19 1.71
CA HIS A 113 -10.67 -16.29 1.87
C HIS A 113 -10.70 -15.06 0.95
N GLY A 114 -9.78 -14.91 0.00
CA GLY A 114 -9.69 -13.73 -0.87
C GLY A 114 -8.92 -12.57 -0.26
N LEU A 115 -8.19 -12.78 0.86
CA LEU A 115 -7.45 -11.74 1.60
C LEU A 115 -5.98 -11.62 1.17
N GLY A 116 -5.56 -12.41 0.20
CA GLY A 116 -4.22 -12.39 -0.34
C GLY A 116 -3.35 -13.53 0.16
N ARG A 117 -2.12 -13.52 -0.32
CA ARG A 117 -1.09 -14.48 0.11
C ARG A 117 -0.23 -13.91 1.23
N ARG A 118 0.38 -14.79 2.02
CA ARG A 118 1.31 -14.38 3.10
C ARG A 118 2.51 -13.62 2.53
N VAL A 119 2.88 -12.51 3.16
CA VAL A 119 3.99 -11.64 2.77
C VAL A 119 5.32 -12.41 2.81
N GLY A 120 5.55 -13.19 3.87
CA GLY A 120 6.77 -14.00 4.02
C GLY A 120 6.83 -15.21 3.09
N ALA A 121 5.70 -15.65 2.51
CA ALA A 121 5.71 -16.73 1.54
C ALA A 121 6.36 -16.23 0.25
N ARG A 122 7.29 -16.98 -0.34
CA ARG A 122 7.94 -16.62 -1.62
C ARG A 122 8.42 -15.16 -1.69
N MET A 123 8.84 -14.60 -0.56
CA MET A 123 9.41 -13.25 -0.54
C MET A 123 10.70 -13.26 -1.38
N PRO A 124 10.91 -12.29 -2.28
CA PRO A 124 12.14 -12.24 -3.07
C PRO A 124 13.36 -12.04 -2.16
N ASP A 125 14.55 -12.39 -2.65
CA ASP A 125 15.80 -12.12 -1.95
C ASP A 125 15.95 -10.62 -1.69
N GLY A 126 16.28 -10.25 -0.45
CA GLY A 126 16.29 -8.83 -0.02
C GLY A 126 14.91 -8.23 0.28
N GLY A 127 13.84 -9.00 0.08
CA GLY A 127 12.45 -8.64 0.36
C GLY A 127 11.85 -7.64 -0.62
N PHE A 128 10.64 -7.16 -0.31
CA PHE A 128 9.95 -6.23 -1.20
C PHE A 128 10.49 -4.81 -1.06
N ASP A 129 10.89 -4.23 -2.17
CA ASP A 129 11.04 -2.80 -2.42
C ASP A 129 10.71 -2.51 -3.90
N HIS A 130 9.46 -2.75 -4.28
CA HIS A 130 9.04 -2.73 -5.69
C HIS A 130 7.76 -1.94 -5.91
N PHE A 131 7.67 -1.31 -7.07
CA PHE A 131 6.47 -0.60 -7.51
C PHE A 131 5.60 -1.51 -8.37
N TYR A 132 4.33 -1.63 -8.03
CA TYR A 132 3.32 -2.41 -8.74
C TYR A 132 2.30 -1.48 -9.39
N VAL A 133 1.92 -1.78 -10.63
CA VAL A 133 1.14 -0.91 -11.50
C VAL A 133 -0.13 -1.63 -11.94
N TRP A 134 -1.28 -0.99 -11.73
CA TRP A 134 -2.59 -1.42 -12.24
C TRP A 134 -3.21 -0.41 -13.21
N GLY A 135 -2.58 0.76 -13.40
CA GLY A 135 -3.01 1.77 -14.35
C GLY A 135 -4.21 2.59 -13.87
N PHE A 136 -5.02 3.08 -14.82
CA PHE A 136 -6.18 3.92 -14.56
C PHE A 136 -7.46 3.23 -15.01
N PRO A 137 -8.63 3.61 -14.45
CA PRO A 137 -9.88 3.06 -14.93
C PRO A 137 -10.12 3.47 -16.39
N THR A 138 -10.60 2.55 -17.20
CA THR A 138 -11.03 2.88 -18.56
C THR A 138 -12.42 3.53 -18.54
N PHE A 139 -12.53 4.69 -19.17
CA PHE A 139 -13.81 5.36 -19.36
C PHE A 139 -14.31 5.10 -20.78
N THR A 140 -15.57 4.69 -20.93
CA THR A 140 -16.18 4.68 -22.26
C THR A 140 -16.48 6.13 -22.64
N PRO A 141 -16.01 6.60 -23.81
CA PRO A 141 -16.36 7.93 -24.28
C PRO A 141 -17.89 8.03 -24.40
N PRO A 142 -18.47 9.20 -24.10
CA PRO A 142 -19.90 9.39 -24.26
C PRO A 142 -20.29 9.16 -25.73
N PRO A 143 -21.53 8.71 -26.02
CA PRO A 143 -22.01 8.59 -27.39
C PRO A 143 -21.82 9.90 -28.17
N PRO A 144 -21.63 9.85 -29.51
CA PRO A 144 -21.51 11.05 -30.32
C PRO A 144 -22.68 12.02 -30.06
N GLY A 145 -22.37 13.24 -29.62
CA GLY A 145 -23.36 14.28 -29.29
C GLY A 145 -23.80 14.34 -27.82
N ALA A 146 -23.36 13.43 -26.95
CA ALA A 146 -23.60 13.51 -25.51
C ALA A 146 -22.54 14.36 -24.79
N HIS A 147 -22.95 14.96 -23.66
CA HIS A 147 -22.09 15.85 -22.89
C HIS A 147 -20.91 15.07 -22.24
N PRO A 148 -19.68 15.63 -22.18
CA PRO A 148 -18.50 14.97 -21.58
C PRO A 148 -18.70 14.48 -20.14
N SER A 149 -19.60 15.11 -19.38
CA SER A 149 -19.96 14.67 -18.02
C SER A 149 -20.72 13.33 -17.98
N MET A 150 -21.06 12.75 -19.13
CA MET A 150 -21.68 11.42 -19.26
C MET A 150 -20.64 10.30 -19.42
N MET A 151 -19.34 10.59 -19.25
CA MET A 151 -18.34 9.53 -19.10
C MET A 151 -18.70 8.66 -17.89
N THR A 152 -19.08 7.42 -18.15
CA THR A 152 -19.33 6.44 -17.11
C THR A 152 -18.06 5.63 -16.89
N ASN A 153 -17.68 5.46 -15.62
CA ASN A 153 -16.69 4.47 -15.26
C ASN A 153 -17.25 3.10 -15.62
N THR A 154 -16.63 2.43 -16.59
CA THR A 154 -17.10 1.12 -17.07
C THR A 154 -16.82 -0.02 -16.12
N GLN A 155 -15.96 0.20 -15.13
CA GLN A 155 -15.39 -0.82 -14.28
C GLN A 155 -16.04 -0.89 -12.89
N GLY A 156 -17.16 -0.18 -12.70
CA GLY A 156 -17.92 -0.17 -11.45
C GLY A 156 -17.35 0.75 -10.36
N PRO A 157 -18.06 0.92 -9.24
CA PRO A 157 -17.69 1.88 -8.21
C PRO A 157 -16.56 1.40 -7.27
N ASP A 158 -16.17 0.13 -7.31
CA ASP A 158 -15.17 -0.39 -6.36
C ASP A 158 -13.74 -0.09 -6.81
N LEU A 159 -13.13 0.86 -6.10
CA LEU A 159 -11.76 1.29 -6.28
C LEU A 159 -10.78 0.62 -5.30
N THR A 160 -11.15 -0.54 -4.72
CA THR A 160 -10.27 -1.32 -3.85
C THR A 160 -9.05 -1.84 -4.63
N ARG A 161 -7.85 -1.39 -4.28
CA ARG A 161 -6.60 -1.75 -4.97
C ARG A 161 -5.62 -2.55 -4.11
N CYS A 162 -5.77 -2.50 -2.79
CA CYS A 162 -4.93 -3.28 -1.89
C CYS A 162 -5.71 -3.74 -0.66
N ILE A 163 -5.47 -4.97 -0.22
CA ILE A 163 -5.90 -5.51 1.07
C ILE A 163 -4.64 -5.94 1.82
N LEU A 164 -4.48 -5.48 3.07
CA LEU A 164 -3.47 -5.98 4.00
C LEU A 164 -4.19 -6.57 5.20
N HIS A 165 -3.92 -7.81 5.56
CA HIS A 165 -4.63 -8.51 6.63
C HIS A 165 -3.66 -9.24 7.57
N ALA A 166 -3.94 -9.21 8.87
CA ALA A 166 -3.23 -10.00 9.87
C ALA A 166 -4.14 -11.11 10.44
N PRO A 167 -3.85 -12.39 10.15
CA PRO A 167 -4.66 -13.50 10.64
C PRO A 167 -4.74 -13.60 12.18
N ASP A 168 -3.71 -13.19 12.90
CA ASP A 168 -3.65 -13.33 14.37
C ASP A 168 -4.49 -12.31 15.13
N THR A 169 -4.70 -11.12 14.56
CA THR A 169 -5.55 -10.07 15.14
C THR A 169 -6.90 -9.93 14.44
N HIS A 170 -7.09 -10.65 13.33
CA HIS A 170 -8.23 -10.52 12.43
C HIS A 170 -8.47 -9.09 11.93
N LEU A 171 -7.42 -8.24 11.93
CA LEU A 171 -7.49 -6.89 11.41
C LEU A 171 -7.18 -6.88 9.92
N SER A 172 -7.91 -6.06 9.18
CA SER A 172 -7.66 -5.85 7.75
C SER A 172 -7.71 -4.36 7.42
N LEU A 173 -6.79 -3.91 6.57
CA LEU A 173 -6.84 -2.62 5.91
C LEU A 173 -7.24 -2.83 4.46
N VAL A 174 -8.26 -2.12 4.03
CA VAL A 174 -8.72 -2.09 2.64
C VAL A 174 -8.44 -0.71 2.08
N PHE A 175 -7.62 -0.65 1.04
CA PHE A 175 -7.20 0.60 0.41
C PHE A 175 -7.94 0.83 -0.89
N ARG A 176 -8.49 2.04 -1.04
CA ARG A 176 -9.09 2.55 -2.27
C ARG A 176 -8.31 3.76 -2.75
N THR A 177 -8.10 3.89 -4.06
CA THR A 177 -7.35 5.03 -4.61
C THR A 177 -7.69 5.25 -6.08
N ASN A 178 -7.42 6.46 -6.58
CA ASN A 178 -7.39 6.78 -8.01
C ASN A 178 -5.96 6.82 -8.60
N GLN A 179 -4.94 6.47 -7.82
CA GLN A 179 -3.55 6.43 -8.29
C GLN A 179 -3.25 5.14 -9.06
N ALA A 180 -2.19 5.16 -9.88
CA ALA A 180 -1.89 4.12 -10.86
C ALA A 180 -1.23 2.85 -10.31
N GLY A 181 -0.76 2.90 -9.07
CA GLY A 181 -0.03 1.80 -8.46
C GLY A 181 0.37 2.06 -7.01
N VAL A 182 1.25 1.19 -6.50
CA VAL A 182 1.78 1.24 -5.14
C VAL A 182 3.22 0.76 -5.07
N GLN A 183 4.08 1.49 -4.35
CA GLN A 183 5.33 0.94 -3.84
C GLN A 183 5.02 0.08 -2.62
N PHE A 184 5.45 -1.18 -2.64
CA PHE A 184 5.45 -2.02 -1.44
C PHE A 184 6.88 -2.24 -0.97
N TYR A 185 7.19 -1.65 0.19
CA TYR A 185 8.45 -1.86 0.90
C TYR A 185 8.20 -2.64 2.20
N SER A 186 8.88 -3.78 2.36
CA SER A 186 8.72 -4.66 3.54
C SER A 186 9.77 -4.42 4.61
N ALA A 187 10.32 -3.21 4.74
CA ALA A 187 11.25 -2.82 5.81
C ALA A 187 12.54 -3.68 5.88
N ASN A 188 13.02 -4.21 4.75
CA ASN A 188 14.15 -5.16 4.74
C ASN A 188 15.53 -4.51 4.94
N GLY A 189 15.63 -3.18 4.76
CA GLY A 189 16.86 -2.44 5.03
C GLY A 189 17.10 -2.12 6.51
N GLN A 190 16.20 -2.53 7.41
CA GLN A 190 16.30 -2.28 8.84
C GLN A 190 17.14 -3.36 9.56
N PRO A 191 17.79 -3.04 10.70
CA PRO A 191 18.55 -4.03 11.48
C PRO A 191 17.69 -5.19 12.00
N PRO A 192 18.25 -6.39 12.24
CA PRO A 192 17.50 -7.48 12.87
C PRO A 192 17.04 -7.09 14.28
N SER A 193 15.95 -7.70 14.75
CA SER A 193 15.45 -7.48 16.11
C SER A 193 16.38 -8.13 17.16
N PRO A 194 16.63 -7.47 18.31
CA PRO A 194 16.19 -6.11 18.65
C PRO A 194 17.01 -5.05 17.90
N ALA A 195 16.32 -4.15 17.19
CA ALA A 195 16.97 -3.15 16.35
C ALA A 195 17.42 -1.94 17.18
N PRO A 196 18.65 -1.44 17.05
CA PRO A 196 19.06 -0.19 17.72
C PRO A 196 18.37 1.01 17.07
N ALA A 197 17.74 1.89 17.86
CA ALA A 197 17.10 3.11 17.33
C ALA A 197 18.02 3.99 16.47
N SER A 198 19.32 4.06 16.82
CA SER A 198 20.32 4.82 16.05
C SER A 198 20.59 4.26 14.66
N GLN A 199 20.29 2.98 14.42
CA GLN A 199 20.49 2.28 13.16
C GLN A 199 19.18 2.06 12.38
N SER A 200 18.03 2.39 12.96
CA SER A 200 16.71 2.17 12.36
C SER A 200 15.92 3.46 12.08
N GLY A 201 16.62 4.60 12.00
CA GLY A 201 15.99 5.90 11.76
C GLY A 201 15.26 6.51 12.96
N GLY A 202 15.59 6.08 14.18
CA GLY A 202 15.05 6.62 15.43
C GLY A 202 14.26 5.61 16.25
N ARG A 203 13.71 6.09 17.37
CA ARG A 203 12.94 5.28 18.33
C ARG A 203 11.65 4.78 17.67
N ARG A 204 11.32 3.51 17.89
CA ARG A 204 10.02 2.97 17.49
C ARG A 204 8.91 3.72 18.24
N LYS A 205 7.87 4.13 17.52
CA LYS A 205 6.68 4.71 18.16
C LYS A 205 5.94 3.62 18.95
N THR A 206 5.86 3.78 20.27
CA THR A 206 5.23 2.79 21.17
C THR A 206 3.79 3.12 21.55
N LEU A 207 3.27 4.32 21.21
CA LEU A 207 1.96 4.85 21.64
C LEU A 207 0.75 3.92 21.44
N HIS A 208 0.84 2.92 20.57
CA HIS A 208 -0.22 1.93 20.33
C HIS A 208 0.22 0.47 20.56
N SER A 209 1.40 0.28 21.16
CA SER A 209 1.86 -1.03 21.59
C SER A 209 1.14 -1.45 22.87
N ALA A 210 0.96 -2.76 23.07
CA ALA A 210 0.48 -3.27 24.35
C ALA A 210 1.44 -2.91 25.52
N ALA A 211 2.72 -2.60 25.23
CA ALA A 211 3.65 -2.06 26.23
C ALA A 211 3.28 -0.63 26.69
N ALA A 212 2.82 0.25 25.79
CA ALA A 212 2.30 1.56 26.19
C ALA A 212 0.97 1.47 26.97
N ALA A 213 0.11 0.51 26.60
CA ALA A 213 -1.11 0.23 27.35
C ALA A 213 -0.83 -0.36 28.75
N ALA A 214 0.23 -1.17 28.89
CA ALA A 214 0.68 -1.72 30.16
C ALA A 214 1.30 -0.64 31.06
N ALA A 215 2.13 0.26 30.50
CA ALA A 215 2.76 1.35 31.24
C ALA A 215 1.76 2.34 31.86
N THR A 216 0.57 2.50 31.29
CA THR A 216 -0.52 3.28 31.90
C THR A 216 -1.24 2.57 33.05
N SER A 217 -0.96 1.28 33.29
CA SER A 217 -1.63 0.46 34.31
C SER A 217 -0.73 -0.05 35.44
N SER A 218 0.59 0.18 35.36
CA SER A 218 1.58 -0.38 36.30
C SER A 218 2.52 0.67 36.90
N ALA A 219 2.03 1.87 37.19
CA ALA A 219 2.81 2.91 37.87
C ALA A 219 3.04 2.65 39.37
N GLU A 220 2.84 1.43 39.86
CA GLU A 220 3.30 0.98 41.17
C GLU A 220 4.05 -0.36 41.03
N GLU A 221 5.25 -0.39 41.61
CA GLU A 221 6.06 -1.56 41.92
C GLU A 221 6.65 -2.38 40.76
N THR A 222 7.85 -2.00 40.33
CA THR A 222 9.08 -2.80 40.57
C THR A 222 10.28 -2.16 39.89
N GLY A 223 11.32 -1.87 40.68
CA GLY A 223 12.58 -1.24 40.26
C GLY A 223 13.48 -2.17 39.43
N SER A 224 12.99 -2.65 38.30
CA SER A 224 13.81 -3.28 37.26
C SER A 224 14.25 -2.20 36.27
N THR A 225 15.54 -1.83 36.29
CA THR A 225 16.19 -1.03 35.24
C THR A 225 16.32 -1.86 33.96
N GLY A 226 15.20 -2.17 33.33
CA GLY A 226 15.17 -2.71 31.98
C GLY A 226 15.50 -1.59 31.01
N ALA A 227 16.77 -1.45 30.63
CA ALA A 227 17.11 -0.86 29.34
C ALA A 227 16.42 -1.74 28.27
N GLY A 228 15.21 -1.40 27.80
CA GLY A 228 14.45 -2.41 27.06
C GLY A 228 13.27 -2.01 26.17
N ALA A 229 12.66 -0.85 26.32
CA ALA A 229 11.56 -0.44 25.42
C ALA A 229 11.80 0.93 24.77
N ASP A 230 12.62 1.76 25.40
CA ASP A 230 12.83 3.15 25.01
C ASP A 230 13.95 3.37 23.99
N GLU A 231 14.78 2.36 23.71
CA GLU A 231 15.87 2.44 22.72
C GLU A 231 15.67 1.52 21.52
N GLU A 232 14.58 0.73 21.50
CA GLU A 232 14.33 -0.18 20.38
C GLU A 232 13.81 0.59 19.15
N GLY A 233 14.44 0.28 18.03
CA GLY A 233 14.16 0.76 16.71
C GLY A 233 13.09 -0.04 15.96
N ASN A 234 12.87 0.33 14.70
CA ASN A 234 12.12 -0.51 13.77
C ASN A 234 13.05 -1.63 13.28
N ALA A 235 12.64 -2.88 13.43
CA ALA A 235 13.42 -4.03 13.00
C ALA A 235 13.14 -4.40 11.54
N GLU A 236 14.02 -5.23 10.99
CA GLU A 236 13.84 -5.88 9.69
C GLU A 236 12.44 -6.50 9.61
N ARG A 237 11.69 -6.15 8.56
CA ARG A 237 10.31 -6.62 8.32
C ARG A 237 9.31 -6.24 9.41
N SER A 238 9.55 -5.17 10.17
CA SER A 238 8.62 -4.76 11.23
C SER A 238 7.32 -4.14 10.72
N ALA A 239 7.23 -3.74 9.44
CA ALA A 239 6.08 -3.07 8.87
C ALA A 239 5.98 -3.23 7.35
N ALA A 240 4.76 -3.15 6.82
CA ALA A 240 4.47 -3.04 5.40
C ALA A 240 4.30 -1.57 5.05
N PHE A 241 5.19 -1.01 4.25
CA PHE A 241 5.06 0.34 3.72
C PHE A 241 4.33 0.30 2.38
N LEU A 242 3.23 1.05 2.28
CA LEU A 242 2.37 1.10 1.10
C LEU A 242 2.26 2.55 0.62
N GLU A 243 2.93 2.87 -0.47
CA GLU A 243 3.00 4.23 -1.02
C GLU A 243 2.30 4.26 -2.37
N PHE A 244 1.04 4.66 -2.37
CA PHE A 244 0.25 4.78 -3.59
C PHE A 244 0.73 5.98 -4.41
N GLY A 245 0.76 5.85 -5.73
CA GLY A 245 1.29 6.90 -6.58
C GLY A 245 1.32 6.55 -8.06
N MET A 246 2.03 7.38 -8.80
CA MET A 246 2.52 7.06 -10.14
C MET A 246 3.83 6.28 -10.04
N PRO A 247 4.17 5.42 -11.03
CA PRO A 247 5.45 4.74 -11.04
C PRO A 247 6.61 5.74 -11.04
N HIS A 248 7.71 5.37 -10.39
CA HIS A 248 8.86 6.24 -10.23
C HIS A 248 9.37 6.75 -11.58
N ALA A 249 9.75 8.03 -11.61
CA ALA A 249 10.31 8.71 -12.78
C ALA A 249 9.43 8.68 -14.06
N THR A 250 8.11 8.51 -13.95
CA THR A 250 7.20 8.41 -15.12
C THR A 250 7.45 9.49 -16.18
N PHE A 251 7.61 10.77 -15.79
CA PHE A 251 7.87 11.87 -16.73
C PHE A 251 9.16 11.74 -17.58
N LEU A 252 10.09 10.86 -17.22
CA LEU A 252 11.32 10.60 -17.98
C LEU A 252 11.17 9.46 -19.00
N HIS A 253 10.10 8.67 -18.93
CA HIS A 253 9.97 7.42 -19.68
C HIS A 253 8.73 7.40 -20.57
N LYS A 254 8.91 7.68 -21.86
CA LYS A 254 7.80 7.68 -22.84
C LYS A 254 7.07 6.33 -22.87
N GLU A 255 7.79 5.21 -22.86
CA GLU A 255 7.19 3.86 -22.86
C GLU A 255 6.24 3.65 -21.66
N LEU A 256 6.61 4.19 -20.50
CA LEU A 256 5.79 4.13 -19.28
C LEU A 256 4.55 5.03 -19.40
N ILE A 257 4.70 6.25 -19.92
CA ILE A 257 3.59 7.16 -20.19
C ILE A 257 2.60 6.52 -21.17
N ASP A 258 3.09 5.90 -22.25
CA ASP A 258 2.26 5.20 -23.23
C ASP A 258 1.52 4.01 -22.58
N ALA A 259 2.20 3.24 -21.74
CA ALA A 259 1.61 2.13 -20.98
C ALA A 259 0.56 2.58 -19.95
N LEU A 260 0.61 3.85 -19.55
CA LEU A 260 -0.35 4.52 -18.66
C LEU A 260 -1.34 5.38 -19.44
N GLN A 261 -1.55 5.12 -20.73
CA GLN A 261 -2.56 5.79 -21.57
C GLN A 261 -2.35 7.31 -21.68
N GLY A 262 -1.08 7.75 -21.68
CA GLY A 262 -0.72 9.16 -21.78
C GLY A 262 -0.69 9.90 -20.45
N HIS A 263 -1.05 9.26 -19.34
CA HIS A 263 -0.92 9.87 -18.02
C HIS A 263 0.56 9.95 -17.60
N ASP A 264 0.99 11.14 -17.20
CA ASP A 264 2.34 11.38 -16.70
C ASP A 264 2.33 12.00 -15.28
N THR A 265 3.50 12.45 -14.83
CA THR A 265 3.67 13.13 -13.54
C THR A 265 4.04 14.60 -13.70
N VAL A 266 3.79 15.22 -14.86
CA VAL A 266 4.13 16.63 -15.11
C VAL A 266 2.89 17.48 -14.87
N LEU A 267 2.96 18.41 -13.93
CA LEU A 267 1.92 19.40 -13.71
C LEU A 267 2.26 20.65 -14.51
N GLY A 268 1.40 21.00 -15.47
CA GLY A 268 1.47 22.22 -16.26
C GLY A 268 0.70 23.40 -15.64
N PRO A 269 0.76 24.59 -16.26
CA PRO A 269 0.03 25.76 -15.81
C PRO A 269 -1.47 25.53 -16.01
N MET A 270 -2.31 26.05 -15.10
CA MET A 270 -3.77 25.88 -15.10
C MET A 270 -4.28 24.45 -14.83
N GLU A 271 -3.39 23.47 -14.72
CA GLU A 271 -3.75 22.11 -14.32
C GLU A 271 -3.87 21.99 -12.79
N ASN A 272 -4.64 21.00 -12.35
CA ASN A 272 -4.76 20.65 -10.94
C ASN A 272 -4.36 19.18 -10.77
N TYR A 273 -3.32 18.94 -9.99
CA TYR A 273 -3.05 17.61 -9.46
C TYR A 273 -4.13 17.28 -8.42
N SER A 274 -4.79 16.14 -8.57
CA SER A 274 -5.83 15.68 -7.65
C SER A 274 -5.82 14.17 -7.54
N ASN A 275 -5.24 13.67 -6.45
CA ASN A 275 -5.19 12.24 -6.14
C ASN A 275 -5.65 12.00 -4.71
N TRP A 276 -6.07 10.77 -4.41
CA TRP A 276 -6.51 10.41 -3.07
C TRP A 276 -6.23 8.95 -2.75
N VAL A 277 -6.08 8.67 -1.46
CA VAL A 277 -6.01 7.33 -0.89
C VAL A 277 -6.98 7.29 0.27
N GLU A 278 -7.84 6.28 0.28
CA GLU A 278 -8.73 5.95 1.37
C GLU A 278 -8.30 4.60 1.95
N VAL A 279 -8.25 4.52 3.27
CA VAL A 279 -8.02 3.27 4.00
C VAL A 279 -9.17 3.04 4.96
N GLU A 280 -9.77 1.86 4.88
CA GLU A 280 -10.80 1.40 5.79
C GLU A 280 -10.26 0.26 6.65
N LEU A 281 -10.39 0.41 7.97
CA LEU A 281 -10.02 -0.63 8.93
C LEU A 281 -11.21 -1.54 9.17
N TRP A 282 -10.99 -2.84 9.08
CA TRP A 282 -11.95 -3.89 9.37
C TRP A 282 -11.46 -4.77 10.50
N LYS A 283 -12.40 -5.23 11.32
CA LYS A 283 -12.19 -6.17 12.41
C LYS A 283 -13.04 -7.41 12.19
N GLY A 284 -12.38 -8.52 11.87
CA GLY A 284 -12.97 -9.85 11.82
C GLY A 284 -13.46 -10.31 13.21
N SER A 285 -14.37 -11.28 13.17
CA SER A 285 -14.84 -12.01 14.36
C SER A 285 -13.82 -13.00 14.87
#